data_AF-M2QBH5-F1
#
_entry.id   AF-M2QBH5-F1
#
_cell.length_a   1.000
_cell.length_b   1.000
_cell.length_c   1.000
_cell.angle_alpha   90.00
_cell.angle_beta   90.00
_cell.angle_gamma   90.00
#
_symmetry.space_group_name_H-M   'P 1'
#
loop_
_entity.id
_entity.type
_entity.pdbx_description
1 polymer ?
#
loop_
_entity_poly.entity_id
_entity_poly.type
_entity_poly.pdbx_seq_one_letter_code
_entity_poly.pdbx_strand_id
1 'polypeptide(L)'
;MPKGASCIITIIIAILSFTLICMTIFCFKRTNNVDVVLSKEKVKQKGKKGFLERYAEDNLYQFLKEKLESKNFYKQVFSKDTQLVPGDFSNYSYKLLASRDNVKSISQEKLKVIFEYKMKMIEEVPKINGKYPYDFTAQMNLENIGEKIEFDPIPINDSIPDYCNGRVDVLWLYVNGDEPNWKREFGKYVAGDIPQIRYRDYETIKYSMRSVFENVPFELHWHLVVQDEYQIPSFLNKSKLIYYNNESTPNSLRVIFHRDFFPKEASLPTFNSNAIEAALGNIKGINECFIYLNDDMLINSPIHASNIFDKDGKIRVYQKTWVAPFLYRNKRNQWDRTISNSNEQMNKFFNVDKRRHYIAHHCYFFRKSNLKRIYNDLHQPLLESMKKRTRSDTDLALPFLQGNYLIEQGLGVPMFETTPILAYYSIEESILKIQNLLLEIRMKKTPFICVNDNFNNKDMYLVDEAISFFKEEMDTIYPNKTPFEI
;
A
#
# COMPACT_ATOMS: atom_id res chain seq x y z
N MET A 1 25.84 77.53 -38.20
CA MET A 1 27.17 77.67 -37.55
C MET A 1 26.93 77.99 -36.07
N PRO A 2 27.78 77.55 -35.12
CA PRO A 2 27.82 76.19 -34.59
C PRO A 2 27.75 76.10 -33.04
N LYS A 3 27.49 74.88 -32.55
CA LYS A 3 28.10 74.18 -31.39
C LYS A 3 28.15 74.85 -30.00
N GLY A 4 27.53 74.19 -29.02
CA GLY A 4 28.11 74.06 -27.66
C GLY A 4 27.13 73.99 -26.48
N ALA A 5 26.42 72.87 -26.30
CA ALA A 5 25.96 72.40 -24.98
C ALA A 5 25.46 70.93 -25.07
N SER A 6 26.40 69.98 -25.10
CA SER A 6 26.12 68.56 -24.94
C SER A 6 26.41 68.14 -23.49
N CYS A 7 25.41 68.30 -22.64
CA CYS A 7 25.21 67.58 -21.37
C CYS A 7 23.84 68.01 -20.85
N ILE A 8 22.99 67.07 -20.42
CA ILE A 8 21.63 67.25 -19.81
C ILE A 8 20.42 66.82 -20.70
N ILE A 9 20.61 66.08 -21.81
CA ILE A 9 19.46 65.41 -22.52
C ILE A 9 19.70 63.90 -22.67
N THR A 10 20.19 63.26 -21.61
CA THR A 10 20.19 61.78 -21.47
C THR A 10 19.60 61.31 -20.14
N ILE A 11 19.17 62.21 -19.25
CA ILE A 11 18.67 61.85 -17.90
C ILE A 11 17.13 61.99 -17.77
N ILE A 12 16.43 62.64 -18.71
CA ILE A 12 14.97 62.87 -18.59
C ILE A 12 14.11 61.78 -19.28
N ILE A 13 14.70 60.95 -20.16
CA ILE A 13 13.97 59.82 -20.79
C ILE A 13 14.05 58.53 -19.94
N ALA A 14 14.89 58.49 -18.91
CA ALA A 14 14.96 57.35 -17.97
C ALA A 14 13.92 57.42 -16.82
N ILE A 15 13.23 58.55 -16.64
CA ILE A 15 12.28 58.74 -15.52
C ILE A 15 10.81 58.65 -15.97
N LEU A 16 10.52 58.75 -17.27
CA LEU A 16 9.16 58.60 -17.82
C LEU A 16 8.80 57.17 -18.28
N SER A 17 9.73 56.21 -18.17
CA SER A 17 9.48 54.80 -18.49
C SER A 17 9.25 53.92 -17.25
N PHE A 18 9.28 54.50 -16.04
CA PHE A 18 9.15 53.75 -14.79
C PHE A 18 7.91 54.12 -13.95
N THR A 19 7.16 55.14 -14.37
CA THR A 19 5.95 55.64 -13.69
C THR A 19 4.64 55.33 -14.40
N LEU A 20 4.66 54.49 -15.45
CA LEU A 20 3.45 53.99 -16.13
C LEU A 20 3.17 52.49 -15.86
N ILE A 21 4.02 51.82 -15.08
CA ILE A 21 3.84 50.39 -14.72
C ILE A 21 3.43 50.21 -13.24
N CYS A 22 3.53 51.27 -12.42
CA CYS A 22 3.32 51.17 -10.97
C CYS A 22 2.04 51.82 -10.43
N MET A 23 1.06 52.16 -11.26
CA MET A 23 -0.26 52.61 -10.78
C MET A 23 -1.41 51.73 -11.30
N THR A 24 -1.83 50.81 -10.43
CA THR A 24 -3.23 50.65 -9.98
C THR A 24 -4.25 50.32 -11.07
N ILE A 25 -4.58 49.05 -11.37
CA ILE A 25 -5.37 48.11 -10.54
C ILE A 25 -6.49 48.82 -9.77
N PHE A 26 -7.49 49.34 -10.47
CA PHE A 26 -8.81 49.61 -9.88
C PHE A 26 -9.87 49.59 -11.00
N CYS A 27 -10.59 48.48 -11.16
CA CYS A 27 -12.01 48.46 -11.53
C CYS A 27 -12.61 47.05 -11.39
N PHE A 28 -13.63 46.97 -10.55
CA PHE A 28 -14.44 45.81 -10.17
C PHE A 28 -15.30 45.25 -11.31
N LYS A 29 -15.52 43.92 -11.33
CA LYS A 29 -16.87 43.36 -11.47
C LYS A 29 -17.02 41.95 -10.85
N ARG A 30 -17.42 41.98 -9.58
CA ARG A 30 -18.22 41.02 -8.79
C ARG A 30 -18.80 39.81 -9.55
N THR A 31 -18.35 38.61 -9.19
CA THR A 31 -19.16 37.39 -8.93
C THR A 31 -18.27 36.33 -8.28
N ASN A 32 -18.72 35.76 -7.15
CA ASN A 32 -18.12 34.67 -6.36
C ASN A 32 -16.96 33.91 -7.03
N ASN A 33 -15.71 34.26 -6.71
CA ASN A 33 -14.52 33.44 -6.95
C ASN A 33 -13.33 34.03 -6.16
N VAL A 34 -12.52 33.15 -5.58
CA VAL A 34 -11.33 33.48 -4.80
C VAL A 34 -10.22 33.93 -5.77
N ASP A 35 -10.03 35.24 -5.91
CA ASP A 35 -8.95 35.82 -6.73
C ASP A 35 -7.61 35.80 -5.96
N VAL A 36 -6.67 34.94 -6.38
CA VAL A 36 -5.27 34.98 -5.92
C VAL A 36 -4.36 35.31 -7.10
N VAL A 37 -3.96 36.58 -7.21
CA VAL A 37 -2.82 37.01 -8.04
C VAL A 37 -1.80 37.69 -7.14
N LEU A 38 -0.75 36.96 -6.75
CA LEU A 38 0.39 37.52 -6.00
C LEU A 38 1.53 37.85 -6.98
N SER A 39 1.72 39.13 -7.27
CA SER A 39 2.87 39.58 -8.06
C SER A 39 4.19 39.36 -7.30
N LYS A 40 5.23 38.89 -8.00
CA LYS A 40 6.58 38.62 -7.46
C LYS A 40 7.20 39.81 -6.71
N GLU A 41 6.75 41.03 -6.98
CA GLU A 41 7.27 42.24 -6.35
C GLU A 41 6.81 42.43 -4.89
N LYS A 42 5.63 41.95 -4.51
CA LYS A 42 5.14 42.05 -3.11
C LYS A 42 5.85 41.10 -2.14
N VAL A 43 6.51 40.06 -2.66
CA VAL A 43 7.17 38.99 -1.88
C VAL A 43 8.53 39.44 -1.30
N LYS A 44 9.09 40.58 -1.74
CA LYS A 44 10.45 41.02 -1.34
C LYS A 44 10.55 41.74 0.01
N GLN A 45 9.46 42.08 0.70
CA GLN A 45 9.53 42.71 2.03
C GLN A 45 9.60 41.65 3.14
N LYS A 46 10.81 41.42 3.70
CA LYS A 46 11.11 40.42 4.74
C LYS A 46 10.15 40.42 5.94
N GLY A 47 9.54 41.55 6.31
CA GLY A 47 8.59 41.64 7.44
C GLY A 47 7.15 41.19 7.13
N LYS A 48 6.75 41.13 5.85
CA LYS A 48 5.39 40.72 5.43
C LYS A 48 5.35 39.31 4.86
N LYS A 49 6.52 38.70 4.61
CA LYS A 49 6.65 37.36 4.03
C LYS A 49 5.90 36.30 4.83
N GLY A 50 6.11 36.23 6.15
CA GLY A 50 5.43 35.25 7.01
C GLY A 50 3.92 35.45 7.16
N PHE A 51 3.42 36.69 7.09
CA PHE A 51 1.98 36.97 7.09
C PHE A 51 1.33 36.56 5.75
N LEU A 52 1.98 36.88 4.64
CA LEU A 52 1.50 36.54 3.30
C LEU A 52 1.56 35.03 3.03
N GLU A 53 2.58 34.33 3.54
CA GLU A 53 2.68 32.88 3.49
C GLU A 53 1.52 32.23 4.25
N ARG A 54 1.25 32.66 5.50
CA ARG A 54 0.09 32.16 6.28
C ARG A 54 -1.25 32.47 5.62
N TYR A 55 -1.44 33.68 5.11
CA TYR A 55 -2.66 34.06 4.39
C TYR A 55 -2.86 33.24 3.11
N ALA A 56 -1.79 32.97 2.36
CA ALA A 56 -1.84 32.09 1.18
C ALA A 56 -2.13 30.63 1.58
N GLU A 57 -1.56 30.15 2.69
CA GLU A 57 -1.84 28.81 3.23
C GLU A 57 -3.30 28.67 3.68
N ASP A 58 -3.88 29.66 4.37
CA ASP A 58 -5.27 29.62 4.83
C ASP A 58 -6.26 29.63 3.66
N ASN A 59 -6.03 30.48 2.66
CA ASN A 59 -6.86 30.51 1.45
C ASN A 59 -6.71 29.23 0.62
N LEU A 60 -5.48 28.69 0.51
CA LEU A 60 -5.25 27.41 -0.13
C LEU A 60 -6.00 26.31 0.63
N TYR A 61 -5.90 26.24 1.95
CA TYR A 61 -6.61 25.26 2.78
C TYR A 61 -8.12 25.31 2.54
N GLN A 62 -8.75 26.50 2.61
CA GLN A 62 -10.19 26.64 2.36
C GLN A 62 -10.57 26.22 0.94
N PHE A 63 -9.79 26.65 -0.07
CA PHE A 63 -10.00 26.24 -1.45
C PHE A 63 -9.94 24.72 -1.63
N LEU A 64 -8.91 24.06 -1.08
CA LEU A 64 -8.76 22.60 -1.19
C LEU A 64 -9.91 21.87 -0.51
N LYS A 65 -10.34 22.33 0.66
CA LYS A 65 -11.48 21.79 1.42
C LYS A 65 -12.79 21.90 0.63
N GLU A 66 -13.09 23.08 0.09
CA GLU A 66 -14.26 23.30 -0.77
C GLU A 66 -14.25 22.39 -1.99
N LYS A 67 -13.08 22.16 -2.61
CA LYS A 67 -12.96 21.25 -3.75
C LYS A 67 -13.17 19.79 -3.36
N LEU A 68 -12.60 19.33 -2.25
CA LEU A 68 -12.78 17.96 -1.76
C LEU A 68 -14.26 17.59 -1.58
N GLU A 69 -15.09 18.53 -1.11
CA GLU A 69 -16.53 18.35 -0.88
C GLU A 69 -17.37 18.38 -2.18
N SER A 70 -16.79 18.81 -3.31
CA SER A 70 -17.51 19.00 -4.57
C SER A 70 -17.70 17.70 -5.38
N LYS A 71 -18.87 17.56 -6.01
CA LYS A 71 -19.11 16.53 -7.04
C LYS A 71 -18.40 16.90 -8.34
N ASN A 72 -17.80 15.92 -9.03
CA ASN A 72 -16.99 16.10 -10.24
C ASN A 72 -15.71 16.95 -10.03
N PHE A 73 -15.00 16.68 -8.93
CA PHE A 73 -13.76 17.33 -8.52
C PHE A 73 -12.81 17.64 -9.70
N TYR A 74 -12.47 16.63 -10.50
CA TYR A 74 -11.56 16.83 -11.64
C TYR A 74 -12.12 17.78 -12.72
N LYS A 75 -13.41 17.68 -13.07
CA LYS A 75 -14.01 18.55 -14.10
C LYS A 75 -13.94 20.01 -13.70
N GLN A 76 -14.03 20.34 -12.40
CA GLN A 76 -13.92 21.72 -11.93
C GLN A 76 -12.48 22.24 -11.95
N VAL A 77 -11.49 21.39 -11.72
CA VAL A 77 -10.07 21.79 -11.72
C VAL A 77 -9.57 22.03 -13.15
N PHE A 78 -10.13 21.34 -14.15
CA PHE A 78 -9.62 21.35 -15.54
C PHE A 78 -10.64 21.77 -16.61
N SER A 79 -11.83 22.29 -16.25
CA SER A 79 -12.76 22.80 -17.26
C SER A 79 -12.18 24.03 -17.97
N LYS A 80 -12.38 24.13 -19.29
CA LYS A 80 -12.03 25.33 -20.05
C LYS A 80 -12.81 26.58 -19.62
N ASP A 81 -13.95 26.39 -18.94
CA ASP A 81 -14.84 27.47 -18.49
C ASP A 81 -14.44 28.07 -17.14
N THR A 82 -13.61 27.37 -16.36
CA THR A 82 -12.89 27.99 -15.24
C THR A 82 -11.71 28.75 -15.83
N GLN A 83 -11.68 30.08 -15.69
CA GLN A 83 -10.57 30.97 -16.04
C GLN A 83 -9.24 30.68 -15.29
N LEU A 84 -9.13 29.50 -14.67
CA LEU A 84 -7.93 28.99 -14.05
C LEU A 84 -7.13 28.24 -15.11
N VAL A 85 -6.17 28.93 -15.71
CA VAL A 85 -5.13 28.28 -16.52
C VAL A 85 -4.40 27.29 -15.60
N PRO A 86 -4.34 25.98 -15.93
CA PRO A 86 -3.68 24.97 -15.10
C PRO A 86 -2.24 25.33 -14.71
N GLY A 87 -1.59 26.21 -15.47
CA GLY A 87 -0.22 26.70 -15.23
C GLY A 87 -0.03 27.62 -14.02
N ASP A 88 -1.07 28.31 -13.55
CA ASP A 88 -0.88 29.36 -12.52
C ASP A 88 -1.06 28.83 -11.09
N PHE A 89 -2.05 27.98 -10.85
CA PHE A 89 -2.16 27.29 -9.56
C PHE A 89 -1.17 26.14 -9.44
N SER A 90 -0.93 25.37 -10.51
CA SER A 90 0.02 24.24 -10.45
C SER A 90 1.41 24.72 -10.05
N ASN A 91 1.91 25.84 -10.58
CA ASN A 91 3.27 26.31 -10.26
C ASN A 91 3.43 26.88 -8.85
N TYR A 92 2.42 27.56 -8.29
CA TYR A 92 2.53 28.16 -6.95
C TYR A 92 2.16 27.17 -5.84
N SER A 93 1.10 26.36 -6.03
CA SER A 93 0.76 25.26 -5.12
C SER A 93 1.80 24.14 -5.16
N TYR A 94 2.38 23.79 -6.32
CA TYR A 94 3.52 22.88 -6.34
C TYR A 94 4.69 23.46 -5.55
N LYS A 95 5.05 24.74 -5.75
CA LYS A 95 6.25 25.30 -5.11
C LYS A 95 6.11 25.51 -3.60
N LEU A 96 4.92 25.86 -3.11
CA LEU A 96 4.66 25.93 -1.66
C LEU A 96 4.70 24.54 -1.02
N LEU A 97 4.23 23.51 -1.73
CA LEU A 97 4.08 22.14 -1.24
C LEU A 97 5.24 21.19 -1.58
N ALA A 98 6.21 21.60 -2.41
CA ALA A 98 7.32 20.76 -2.88
C ALA A 98 8.66 21.04 -2.18
N SER A 99 8.79 22.11 -1.38
CA SER A 99 10.04 22.34 -0.65
C SER A 99 10.02 21.65 0.73
N ARG A 100 11.10 20.93 1.02
CA ARG A 100 11.34 20.21 2.30
C ARG A 100 11.18 21.12 3.52
N ASP A 101 11.48 22.41 3.37
CA ASP A 101 11.53 23.41 4.45
C ASP A 101 10.17 24.00 4.80
N ASN A 102 9.20 24.02 3.89
CA ASN A 102 7.88 24.65 4.13
C ASN A 102 6.90 23.75 4.89
N VAL A 103 7.10 22.43 4.89
CA VAL A 103 6.14 21.49 5.52
C VAL A 103 6.23 21.50 7.05
N LYS A 104 7.37 21.92 7.62
CA LYS A 104 7.57 21.94 9.09
C LYS A 104 6.70 22.96 9.82
N SER A 105 6.22 24.00 9.14
CA SER A 105 5.42 25.09 9.72
C SER A 105 3.92 24.95 9.50
N ILE A 106 3.46 23.93 8.77
CA ILE A 106 2.05 23.71 8.44
C ILE A 106 1.39 22.87 9.54
N SER A 107 0.22 23.28 10.02
CA SER A 107 -0.58 22.53 11.01
C SER A 107 -1.02 21.16 10.46
N GLN A 108 -1.17 20.16 11.33
CA GLN A 108 -1.63 18.80 10.98
C GLN A 108 -2.95 18.80 10.18
N GLU A 109 -3.93 19.63 10.57
CA GLU A 109 -5.21 19.75 9.85
C GLU A 109 -5.03 20.14 8.37
N LYS A 110 -4.19 21.16 8.12
CA LYS A 110 -3.86 21.60 6.75
C LYS A 110 -3.11 20.53 5.97
N LEU A 111 -2.17 19.82 6.61
CA LEU A 111 -1.45 18.71 5.97
C LEU A 111 -2.39 17.57 5.56
N LYS A 112 -3.34 17.20 6.43
CA LYS A 112 -4.38 16.21 6.14
C LYS A 112 -5.21 16.60 4.91
N VAL A 113 -5.70 17.85 4.84
CA VAL A 113 -6.47 18.33 3.67
C VAL A 113 -5.64 18.37 2.39
N ILE A 114 -4.38 18.81 2.45
CA ILE A 114 -3.47 18.80 1.29
C ILE A 114 -3.24 17.37 0.80
N PHE A 115 -3.04 16.44 1.73
CA PHE A 115 -2.84 15.03 1.44
C PHE A 115 -4.07 14.43 0.77
N GLU A 116 -5.26 14.58 1.38
CA GLU A 116 -6.53 14.11 0.81
C GLU A 116 -6.78 14.68 -0.59
N TYR A 117 -6.55 15.98 -0.80
CA TYR A 117 -6.69 16.61 -2.11
C TYR A 117 -5.78 15.97 -3.15
N LYS A 118 -4.50 15.75 -2.82
CA LYS A 118 -3.55 15.13 -3.74
C LYS A 118 -3.89 13.66 -4.03
N MET A 119 -4.41 12.94 -3.04
CA MET A 119 -4.87 11.57 -3.21
C MET A 119 -6.04 11.53 -4.19
N LYS A 120 -7.08 12.33 -3.94
CA LYS A 120 -8.25 12.44 -4.84
C LYS A 120 -7.87 12.87 -6.25
N MET A 121 -6.93 13.81 -6.39
CA MET A 121 -6.38 14.21 -7.69
C MET A 121 -5.81 13.02 -8.44
N ILE A 122 -4.98 12.20 -7.82
CA ILE A 122 -4.31 11.06 -8.46
C ILE A 122 -5.29 9.94 -8.81
N GLU A 123 -6.27 9.69 -7.95
CA GLU A 123 -7.30 8.68 -8.13
C GLU A 123 -8.22 8.97 -9.32
N GLU A 124 -8.66 10.23 -9.45
CA GLU A 124 -9.70 10.65 -10.40
C GLU A 124 -9.18 11.32 -11.69
N VAL A 125 -7.87 11.31 -11.96
CA VAL A 125 -7.33 11.89 -13.21
C VAL A 125 -7.91 11.14 -14.43
N PRO A 126 -8.69 11.76 -15.34
CA PRO A 126 -9.13 11.15 -16.57
C PRO A 126 -8.00 11.12 -17.60
N LYS A 127 -8.16 10.22 -18.56
CA LYS A 127 -7.30 10.13 -19.74
C LYS A 127 -7.55 11.33 -20.67
N ILE A 128 -6.48 11.94 -21.13
CA ILE A 128 -6.47 12.91 -22.23
C ILE A 128 -5.90 12.20 -23.45
N ASN A 129 -6.69 12.04 -24.51
CA ASN A 129 -6.31 11.28 -25.73
C ASN A 129 -5.80 9.86 -25.41
N GLY A 130 -6.47 9.17 -24.48
CA GLY A 130 -6.11 7.81 -24.06
C GLY A 130 -4.87 7.71 -23.16
N LYS A 131 -4.28 8.83 -22.71
CA LYS A 131 -3.10 8.88 -21.85
C LYS A 131 -3.36 9.72 -20.61
N TYR A 132 -2.82 9.32 -19.46
CA TYR A 132 -2.92 10.13 -18.26
C TYR A 132 -1.86 11.26 -18.26
N PRO A 133 -2.22 12.48 -17.83
CA PRO A 133 -1.34 13.64 -17.85
C PRO A 133 -0.24 13.66 -16.76
N TYR A 134 -0.25 12.74 -15.79
CA TYR A 134 0.60 12.84 -14.59
C TYR A 134 2.00 12.21 -14.69
N ASP A 135 2.95 12.87 -14.00
CA ASP A 135 4.37 12.53 -13.81
C ASP A 135 4.62 11.91 -12.41
N PHE A 136 5.57 10.96 -12.32
CA PHE A 136 5.97 10.21 -11.10
C PHE A 136 6.41 11.14 -9.95
N THR A 137 6.89 12.34 -10.26
CA THR A 137 7.31 13.35 -9.28
C THR A 137 6.22 13.71 -8.27
N ALA A 138 4.93 13.60 -8.62
CA ALA A 138 3.82 13.86 -7.70
C ALA A 138 3.68 12.81 -6.58
N GLN A 139 4.03 11.56 -6.87
CA GLN A 139 3.92 10.42 -5.95
C GLN A 139 5.00 10.47 -4.88
N MET A 140 6.24 10.75 -5.27
CA MET A 140 7.35 10.94 -4.32
C MET A 140 7.07 12.12 -3.36
N ASN A 141 6.44 13.19 -3.85
CA ASN A 141 6.03 14.31 -3.00
C ASN A 141 4.89 13.95 -2.01
N LEU A 142 4.08 12.93 -2.32
CA LEU A 142 3.01 12.46 -1.45
C LEU A 142 3.52 11.60 -0.31
N GLU A 143 4.49 10.72 -0.57
CA GLU A 143 5.19 9.96 0.47
C GLU A 143 5.80 10.91 1.51
N ASN A 144 6.55 11.91 1.05
CA ASN A 144 7.17 12.91 1.93
C ASN A 144 6.16 13.71 2.77
N ILE A 145 4.93 13.89 2.28
CA ILE A 145 3.86 14.55 3.05
C ILE A 145 3.24 13.56 4.03
N GLY A 146 2.91 12.34 3.58
CA GLY A 146 2.33 11.28 4.41
C GLY A 146 3.18 10.91 5.61
N GLU A 147 4.50 10.83 5.44
CA GLU A 147 5.46 10.58 6.53
C GLU A 147 5.46 11.65 7.64
N LYS A 148 4.91 12.84 7.37
CA LYS A 148 4.85 13.96 8.33
C LYS A 148 3.47 14.15 8.97
N ILE A 149 2.47 13.40 8.50
CA ILE A 149 1.12 13.48 9.07
C ILE A 149 1.08 12.62 10.32
N GLU A 150 0.70 13.24 11.42
CA GLU A 150 0.32 12.53 12.63
C GLU A 150 -1.14 12.10 12.47
N PHE A 151 -1.32 10.79 12.35
CA PHE A 151 -2.65 10.19 12.33
C PHE A 151 -3.11 9.95 13.76
N ASP A 152 -4.40 10.15 13.97
CA ASP A 152 -4.98 9.94 15.29
C ASP A 152 -4.82 8.47 15.68
N PRO A 153 -4.40 8.17 16.92
CA PRO A 153 -4.22 6.80 17.36
C PRO A 153 -5.53 6.03 17.21
N ILE A 154 -5.43 4.78 16.77
CA ILE A 154 -6.59 3.90 16.67
C ILE A 154 -7.11 3.65 18.10
N PRO A 155 -8.37 4.01 18.43
CA PRO A 155 -8.92 3.70 19.74
C PRO A 155 -8.91 2.19 19.96
N ILE A 156 -8.42 1.76 21.13
CA ILE A 156 -8.37 0.34 21.50
C ILE A 156 -9.80 -0.16 21.71
N ASN A 157 -10.16 -1.23 21.01
CA ASN A 157 -11.39 -1.98 21.21
C ASN A 157 -11.13 -3.42 20.76
N ASP A 158 -11.34 -4.38 21.66
CA ASP A 158 -11.13 -5.81 21.40
C ASP A 158 -12.41 -6.57 21.02
N SER A 159 -13.52 -5.86 20.87
CA SER A 159 -14.78 -6.44 20.39
C SER A 159 -14.67 -6.77 18.91
N ILE A 160 -14.69 -8.06 18.59
CA ILE A 160 -14.84 -8.52 17.21
C ILE A 160 -16.32 -8.42 16.77
N PRO A 161 -16.60 -8.10 15.49
CA PRO A 161 -17.97 -8.05 15.01
C PRO A 161 -18.70 -9.39 15.14
N ASP A 162 -20.01 -9.36 15.41
CA ASP A 162 -20.85 -10.56 15.59
C ASP A 162 -20.74 -11.55 14.41
N TYR A 163 -20.60 -11.04 13.19
CA TYR A 163 -20.47 -11.88 12.00
C TYR A 163 -19.19 -12.72 11.99
N CYS A 164 -18.20 -12.42 12.84
CA CYS A 164 -17.00 -13.24 13.04
C CYS A 164 -17.27 -14.48 13.92
N ASN A 165 -18.49 -14.65 14.46
CA ASN A 165 -18.89 -15.81 15.26
C ASN A 165 -17.96 -16.08 16.46
N GLY A 166 -17.51 -15.03 17.14
CA GLY A 166 -16.72 -15.16 18.37
C GLY A 166 -15.24 -15.54 18.17
N ARG A 167 -14.75 -15.73 16.95
CA ARG A 167 -13.32 -16.01 16.69
C ARG A 167 -12.79 -15.38 15.41
N VAL A 168 -11.48 -15.43 15.22
CA VAL A 168 -10.82 -15.09 13.95
C VAL A 168 -9.84 -16.21 13.65
N ASP A 169 -9.93 -16.81 12.47
CA ASP A 169 -9.00 -17.87 12.08
C ASP A 169 -7.68 -17.25 11.58
N VAL A 170 -6.58 -18.02 11.57
CA VAL A 170 -5.33 -17.62 10.93
C VAL A 170 -4.94 -18.64 9.88
N LEU A 171 -4.60 -18.14 8.69
CA LEU A 171 -4.27 -18.94 7.52
C LEU A 171 -2.91 -18.53 6.97
N TRP A 172 -2.00 -19.49 6.87
CA TRP A 172 -0.71 -19.31 6.20
C TRP A 172 -0.70 -19.97 4.84
N LEU A 173 -0.17 -19.26 3.83
CA LEU A 173 0.36 -19.91 2.64
C LEU A 173 1.85 -20.17 2.85
N TYR A 174 2.32 -21.37 2.52
CA TYR A 174 3.73 -21.74 2.68
C TYR A 174 4.22 -22.59 1.51
N VAL A 175 5.49 -22.40 1.16
CA VAL A 175 6.23 -23.24 0.23
C VAL A 175 7.69 -23.34 0.70
N ASN A 176 8.22 -24.56 0.67
CA ASN A 176 9.65 -24.82 0.79
C ASN A 176 10.20 -25.14 -0.61
N GLY A 177 10.90 -24.17 -1.20
CA GLY A 177 11.52 -24.32 -2.52
C GLY A 177 12.69 -25.29 -2.56
N ASP A 178 13.22 -25.68 -1.39
CA ASP A 178 14.29 -26.66 -1.27
C ASP A 178 13.84 -28.12 -1.22
N GLU A 179 12.54 -28.35 -1.04
CA GLU A 179 11.97 -29.69 -0.91
C GLU A 179 12.09 -30.49 -2.23
N PRO A 180 12.69 -31.69 -2.23
CA PRO A 180 12.99 -32.44 -3.46
C PRO A 180 11.78 -32.80 -4.33
N ASN A 181 10.65 -33.18 -3.73
CA ASN A 181 9.45 -33.53 -4.51
C ASN A 181 8.84 -32.29 -5.17
N TRP A 182 8.84 -31.16 -4.48
CA TRP A 182 8.42 -29.87 -5.01
C TRP A 182 9.29 -29.43 -6.18
N LYS A 183 10.63 -29.49 -6.04
CA LYS A 183 11.58 -29.18 -7.13
C LYS A 183 11.29 -30.03 -8.38
N ARG A 184 11.04 -31.33 -8.18
CA ARG A 184 10.70 -32.25 -9.26
C ARG A 184 9.37 -31.89 -9.94
N GLU A 185 8.34 -31.52 -9.19
CA GLU A 185 7.07 -31.09 -9.77
C GLU A 185 7.19 -29.74 -10.48
N PHE A 186 7.91 -28.77 -9.90
CA PHE A 186 8.16 -27.45 -10.48
C PHE A 186 8.90 -27.55 -11.82
N GLY A 187 9.96 -28.38 -11.86
CA GLY A 187 10.78 -28.60 -13.05
C GLY A 187 10.05 -29.23 -14.24
N LYS A 188 8.85 -29.80 -14.05
CA LYS A 188 8.00 -30.27 -15.17
C LYS A 188 7.38 -29.13 -15.96
N TYR A 189 7.26 -27.93 -15.37
CA TYR A 189 6.53 -26.80 -15.96
C TYR A 189 7.38 -25.56 -16.19
N VAL A 190 8.52 -25.45 -15.50
CA VAL A 190 9.42 -24.30 -15.62
C VAL A 190 10.81 -24.79 -16.01
N ALA A 191 11.33 -24.23 -17.09
CA ALA A 191 12.71 -24.45 -17.51
C ALA A 191 13.65 -23.47 -16.77
N GLY A 192 14.85 -23.95 -16.44
CA GLY A 192 15.88 -23.17 -15.76
C GLY A 192 15.84 -23.26 -14.24
N ASP A 193 16.67 -22.45 -13.59
CA ASP A 193 16.85 -22.48 -12.15
C ASP A 193 15.64 -21.92 -11.39
N ILE A 194 15.41 -22.47 -10.21
CA ILE A 194 14.38 -21.99 -9.29
C ILE A 194 14.77 -20.57 -8.81
N PRO A 195 13.92 -19.56 -9.01
CA PRO A 195 14.17 -18.21 -8.53
C PRO A 195 14.23 -18.17 -6.98
N GLN A 196 15.44 -18.21 -6.42
CA GLN A 196 15.66 -18.33 -4.97
C GLN A 196 14.91 -17.25 -4.17
N ILE A 197 14.97 -15.99 -4.60
CA ILE A 197 14.27 -14.85 -3.97
C ILE A 197 12.74 -15.04 -3.82
N ARG A 198 12.14 -16.04 -4.47
CA ARG A 198 10.70 -16.32 -4.39
C ARG A 198 10.34 -17.58 -3.62
N TYR A 199 11.29 -18.50 -3.44
CA TYR A 199 11.00 -19.86 -2.96
C TYR A 199 11.99 -20.34 -1.89
N ARG A 200 13.06 -19.59 -1.59
CA ARG A 200 14.00 -19.93 -0.53
C ARG A 200 13.26 -19.97 0.79
N ASP A 201 13.39 -21.08 1.50
CA ASP A 201 12.91 -21.22 2.87
C ASP A 201 14.09 -21.10 3.84
N TYR A 202 13.90 -20.31 4.87
CA TYR A 202 14.85 -20.15 5.98
C TYR A 202 14.13 -20.11 7.32
N GLU A 203 13.04 -20.87 7.43
CA GLU A 203 12.18 -21.04 8.61
C GLU A 203 11.43 -19.76 9.04
N THR A 204 11.22 -18.82 8.12
CA THR A 204 10.38 -17.62 8.32
C THR A 204 9.01 -17.98 8.87
N ILE A 205 8.38 -19.03 8.33
CA ILE A 205 7.07 -19.53 8.78
C ILE A 205 7.05 -19.90 10.27
N LYS A 206 8.16 -20.43 10.83
CA LYS A 206 8.28 -20.77 12.25
C LYS A 206 8.06 -19.52 13.10
N TYR A 207 8.78 -18.45 12.77
CA TYR A 207 8.71 -17.18 13.49
C TYR A 207 7.40 -16.44 13.24
N SER A 208 6.84 -16.53 12.02
CA SER A 208 5.49 -16.03 11.74
C SER A 208 4.45 -16.66 12.66
N MET A 209 4.43 -17.99 12.77
CA MET A 209 3.51 -18.73 13.66
C MET A 209 3.69 -18.35 15.13
N ARG A 210 4.91 -18.29 15.64
CA ARG A 210 5.19 -17.86 17.02
C ARG A 210 4.78 -16.41 17.27
N SER A 211 5.03 -15.51 16.32
CA SER A 211 4.65 -14.09 16.44
C SER A 211 3.14 -13.91 16.58
N VAL A 212 2.34 -14.70 15.85
CA VAL A 212 0.88 -14.71 15.97
C VAL A 212 0.44 -15.27 17.32
N PHE A 213 1.07 -16.36 17.77
CA PHE A 213 0.77 -16.99 19.07
C PHE A 213 1.05 -16.06 20.26
N GLU A 214 2.08 -15.22 20.18
CA GLU A 214 2.44 -14.28 21.25
C GLU A 214 1.57 -13.01 21.26
N ASN A 215 1.06 -12.57 20.10
CA ASN A 215 0.57 -11.20 19.94
C ASN A 215 -0.90 -11.05 19.51
N VAL A 216 -1.62 -12.14 19.25
CA VAL A 216 -3.05 -12.07 18.90
C VAL A 216 -3.92 -12.44 20.10
N PRO A 217 -4.82 -11.55 20.56
CA PRO A 217 -5.47 -11.71 21.87
C PRO A 217 -6.78 -12.50 21.86
N PHE A 218 -7.37 -12.76 20.69
CA PHE A 218 -8.64 -13.48 20.56
C PHE A 218 -8.42 -14.95 20.16
N GLU A 219 -9.44 -15.80 20.37
CA GLU A 219 -9.35 -17.23 20.08
C GLU A 219 -9.00 -17.49 18.61
N LEU A 220 -7.93 -18.26 18.41
CA LEU A 220 -7.38 -18.56 17.09
C LEU A 220 -7.56 -20.03 16.71
N HIS A 221 -7.94 -20.21 15.45
CA HIS A 221 -7.94 -21.49 14.77
C HIS A 221 -6.93 -21.43 13.62
N TRP A 222 -6.00 -22.38 13.61
CA TRP A 222 -4.78 -22.30 12.81
C TRP A 222 -4.88 -23.17 11.56
N HIS A 223 -4.55 -22.61 10.40
CA HIS A 223 -4.61 -23.29 9.12
C HIS A 223 -3.31 -23.09 8.34
N LEU A 224 -2.68 -24.17 7.91
CA LEU A 224 -1.52 -24.17 7.03
C LEU A 224 -1.94 -24.69 5.65
N VAL A 225 -1.84 -23.84 4.64
CA VAL A 225 -2.13 -24.19 3.25
C VAL A 225 -0.83 -24.47 2.52
N VAL A 226 -0.73 -25.67 1.96
CA VAL A 226 0.45 -26.15 1.25
C VAL A 226 0.06 -26.91 -0.02
N GLN A 227 1.01 -27.10 -0.92
CA GLN A 227 0.77 -27.86 -2.15
C GLN A 227 0.44 -29.34 -1.86
N ASP A 228 1.20 -29.97 -0.96
CA ASP A 228 1.09 -31.39 -0.64
C ASP A 228 1.74 -31.74 0.72
N GLU A 229 1.68 -33.00 1.14
CA GLU A 229 2.18 -33.47 2.44
C GLU A 229 3.70 -33.26 2.62
N TYR A 230 4.50 -33.40 1.56
CA TYR A 230 5.94 -33.18 1.62
C TYR A 230 6.33 -31.72 1.93
N GLN A 231 5.40 -30.77 1.81
CA GLN A 231 5.61 -29.36 2.14
C GLN A 231 5.34 -29.04 3.61
N ILE A 232 4.92 -30.00 4.44
CA ILE A 232 4.68 -29.76 5.87
C ILE A 232 6.04 -29.53 6.57
N PRO A 233 6.26 -28.38 7.23
CA PRO A 233 7.53 -28.11 7.93
C PRO A 233 7.89 -29.19 8.96
N SER A 234 9.18 -29.54 9.01
CA SER A 234 9.69 -30.63 9.85
C SER A 234 9.66 -30.33 11.36
N PHE A 235 9.61 -29.05 11.75
CA PHE A 235 9.52 -28.62 13.15
C PHE A 235 8.12 -28.84 13.76
N LEU A 236 7.12 -29.17 12.93
CA LEU A 236 5.74 -29.38 13.39
C LEU A 236 5.53 -30.79 13.96
N ASN A 237 4.81 -30.86 15.07
CA ASN A 237 4.42 -32.09 15.70
C ASN A 237 3.25 -32.75 14.93
N LYS A 238 3.55 -33.84 14.21
CA LYS A 238 2.57 -34.58 13.40
C LYS A 238 1.32 -35.02 14.17
N SER A 239 1.42 -35.29 15.47
CA SER A 239 0.27 -35.67 16.31
C SER A 239 -0.72 -34.54 16.58
N LYS A 240 -0.32 -33.29 16.31
CA LYS A 240 -1.12 -32.07 16.46
C LYS A 240 -1.73 -31.59 15.14
N LEU A 241 -1.40 -32.26 14.02
CA LEU A 241 -1.91 -31.91 12.71
C LEU A 241 -3.26 -32.59 12.46
N ILE A 242 -4.21 -31.81 11.96
CA ILE A 242 -5.50 -32.32 11.49
C ILE A 242 -5.68 -32.03 10.01
N TYR A 243 -6.47 -32.86 9.33
CA TYR A 243 -6.70 -32.78 7.88
C TYR A 243 -8.19 -32.72 7.57
N TYR A 244 -8.56 -32.20 6.40
CA TYR A 244 -9.93 -32.13 5.90
C TYR A 244 -10.90 -31.39 6.86
N ASN A 245 -12.22 -31.52 6.71
CA ASN A 245 -13.27 -30.75 7.43
C ASN A 245 -13.32 -30.95 8.96
N ASN A 246 -12.28 -31.49 9.58
CA ASN A 246 -12.17 -31.50 11.03
C ASN A 246 -12.01 -30.06 11.52
N GLU A 247 -12.77 -29.70 12.54
CA GLU A 247 -12.65 -28.39 13.16
C GLU A 247 -11.30 -28.32 13.89
N SER A 248 -10.48 -27.33 13.56
CA SER A 248 -9.29 -27.03 14.37
C SER A 248 -9.72 -26.66 15.77
N THR A 249 -8.87 -26.95 16.74
CA THR A 249 -8.94 -26.37 18.08
C THR A 249 -7.75 -25.43 18.25
N PRO A 250 -7.74 -24.56 19.26
CA PRO A 250 -6.59 -23.71 19.56
C PRO A 250 -5.26 -24.47 19.77
N ASN A 251 -5.32 -25.79 20.03
CA ASN A 251 -4.15 -26.66 20.28
C ASN A 251 -3.79 -27.59 19.11
N SER A 252 -4.34 -27.35 17.92
CA SER A 252 -4.09 -28.17 16.72
C SER A 252 -3.93 -27.28 15.48
N LEU A 253 -3.13 -27.74 14.53
CA LEU A 253 -2.94 -27.06 13.24
C LEU A 253 -3.66 -27.83 12.14
N ARG A 254 -4.55 -27.18 11.41
CA ARG A 254 -5.21 -27.78 10.24
C ARG A 254 -4.35 -27.62 9.00
N VAL A 255 -3.98 -28.72 8.36
CA VAL A 255 -3.27 -28.72 7.08
C VAL A 255 -4.28 -28.84 5.93
N ILE A 256 -4.16 -27.95 4.94
CA ILE A 256 -5.06 -27.85 3.80
C ILE A 256 -4.25 -27.92 2.51
N PHE A 257 -4.62 -28.82 1.61
CA PHE A 257 -3.91 -28.97 0.34
C PHE A 257 -4.55 -28.15 -0.76
N HIS A 258 -3.77 -27.66 -1.73
CA HIS A 258 -4.29 -26.91 -2.89
C HIS A 258 -5.43 -27.67 -3.60
N ARG A 259 -5.32 -28.99 -3.73
CA ARG A 259 -6.35 -29.86 -4.34
C ARG A 259 -7.72 -29.87 -3.63
N ASP A 260 -7.78 -29.43 -2.38
CA ASP A 260 -8.99 -29.51 -1.56
C ASP A 260 -9.94 -28.32 -1.79
N PHE A 261 -9.47 -27.22 -2.37
CA PHE A 261 -10.25 -25.98 -2.51
C PHE A 261 -10.18 -25.31 -3.89
N PHE A 262 -9.25 -25.71 -4.76
CA PHE A 262 -9.23 -25.21 -6.13
C PHE A 262 -10.44 -25.71 -6.94
N PRO A 263 -11.02 -24.88 -7.83
CA PRO A 263 -12.08 -25.32 -8.74
C PRO A 263 -11.54 -26.33 -9.76
N LYS A 264 -12.41 -27.16 -10.34
CA LYS A 264 -12.02 -28.25 -11.26
C LYS A 264 -11.34 -27.75 -12.53
N GLU A 265 -11.69 -26.54 -12.95
CA GLU A 265 -11.22 -25.88 -14.16
C GLU A 265 -9.82 -25.25 -14.00
N ALA A 266 -9.27 -25.24 -12.77
CA ALA A 266 -7.95 -24.70 -12.49
C ALA A 266 -6.82 -25.71 -12.79
N SER A 267 -5.59 -25.20 -12.86
CA SER A 267 -4.41 -26.01 -13.19
C SER A 267 -3.62 -26.38 -11.93
N LEU A 268 -3.75 -27.63 -11.48
CA LEU A 268 -2.94 -28.20 -10.39
C LEU A 268 -1.92 -29.24 -10.89
N PRO A 269 -0.70 -29.33 -10.30
CA PRO A 269 -0.16 -28.43 -9.28
C PRO A 269 0.07 -27.00 -9.79
N THR A 270 -0.07 -26.03 -8.89
CA THR A 270 0.24 -24.63 -9.16
C THR A 270 1.32 -24.14 -8.21
N PHE A 271 2.17 -23.26 -8.73
CA PHE A 271 3.27 -22.55 -8.07
C PHE A 271 3.02 -21.03 -8.14
N ASN A 272 1.80 -20.63 -8.49
CA ASN A 272 1.40 -19.25 -8.64
C ASN A 272 0.66 -18.78 -7.39
N SER A 273 1.29 -17.92 -6.58
CA SER A 273 0.64 -17.37 -5.38
C SER A 273 -0.66 -16.65 -5.69
N ASN A 274 -0.75 -15.91 -6.80
CA ASN A 274 -1.97 -15.21 -7.18
C ASN A 274 -3.12 -16.20 -7.45
N ALA A 275 -2.82 -17.35 -8.04
CA ALA A 275 -3.79 -18.42 -8.27
C ALA A 275 -4.26 -19.04 -6.95
N ILE A 276 -3.33 -19.28 -6.01
CA ILE A 276 -3.62 -19.85 -4.69
C ILE A 276 -4.49 -18.89 -3.88
N GLU A 277 -4.07 -17.62 -3.81
CA GLU A 277 -4.82 -16.55 -3.15
C GLU A 277 -6.23 -16.43 -3.72
N ALA A 278 -6.39 -16.37 -5.05
CA ALA A 278 -7.70 -16.29 -5.72
C ALA A 278 -8.67 -17.42 -5.36
N ALA A 279 -8.17 -18.57 -4.92
CA ALA A 279 -8.97 -19.72 -4.52
C ALA A 279 -9.27 -19.77 -3.00
N LEU A 280 -8.64 -18.93 -2.15
CA LEU A 280 -8.78 -19.01 -0.68
C LEU A 280 -10.24 -18.96 -0.19
N GLY A 281 -11.11 -18.20 -0.88
CA GLY A 281 -12.54 -18.12 -0.54
C GLY A 281 -13.30 -19.46 -0.63
N ASN A 282 -12.74 -20.45 -1.34
CA ASN A 282 -13.33 -21.78 -1.53
C ASN A 282 -13.02 -22.75 -0.39
N ILE A 283 -12.10 -22.40 0.51
CA ILE A 283 -11.70 -23.28 1.61
C ILE A 283 -12.91 -23.52 2.52
N LYS A 284 -13.24 -24.80 2.73
CA LYS A 284 -14.35 -25.23 3.58
C LYS A 284 -13.93 -25.28 5.05
N GLY A 285 -14.84 -24.91 5.95
CA GLY A 285 -14.61 -25.00 7.40
C GLY A 285 -13.69 -23.93 8.02
N ILE A 286 -13.22 -22.93 7.25
CA ILE A 286 -12.66 -21.69 7.83
C ILE A 286 -13.78 -20.75 8.26
N ASN A 287 -13.56 -20.01 9.35
CA ASN A 287 -14.49 -19.03 9.88
C ASN A 287 -14.76 -17.87 8.90
N GLU A 288 -15.82 -17.11 9.16
CA GLU A 288 -16.18 -15.92 8.38
C GLU A 288 -15.07 -14.87 8.41
N CYS A 289 -14.36 -14.68 9.53
CA CYS A 289 -13.24 -13.75 9.67
C CYS A 289 -11.93 -14.51 9.82
N PHE A 290 -10.92 -14.14 9.04
CA PHE A 290 -9.60 -14.73 9.16
C PHE A 290 -8.48 -13.77 8.75
N ILE A 291 -7.32 -13.94 9.38
CA ILE A 291 -6.07 -13.29 9.02
C ILE A 291 -5.32 -14.21 8.06
N TYR A 292 -4.92 -13.68 6.91
CA TYR A 292 -4.09 -14.36 5.93
C TYR A 292 -2.66 -13.81 5.99
N LEU A 293 -1.68 -14.72 6.10
CA LEU A 293 -0.25 -14.42 6.09
C LEU A 293 0.48 -15.24 5.02
N ASN A 294 1.48 -14.63 4.41
CA ASN A 294 2.61 -15.38 3.86
C ASN A 294 3.58 -15.75 4.99
N ASP A 295 4.54 -16.61 4.70
CA ASP A 295 5.54 -17.08 5.67
C ASP A 295 6.46 -15.98 6.21
N ASP A 296 6.66 -14.91 5.43
CA ASP A 296 7.52 -13.77 5.75
C ASP A 296 6.81 -12.62 6.49
N MET A 297 5.53 -12.78 6.83
CA MET A 297 4.72 -11.79 7.56
C MET A 297 4.63 -12.15 9.04
N LEU A 298 4.83 -11.18 9.94
CA LEU A 298 4.80 -11.39 11.39
C LEU A 298 3.93 -10.34 12.08
N ILE A 299 3.39 -10.73 13.25
CA ILE A 299 2.72 -9.83 14.19
C ILE A 299 3.67 -9.60 15.37
N ASN A 300 4.37 -8.47 15.36
CA ASN A 300 5.54 -8.19 16.21
C ASN A 300 5.20 -7.38 17.49
N SER A 301 3.92 -7.06 17.70
CA SER A 301 3.42 -6.60 19.00
C SER A 301 1.93 -6.89 19.15
N PRO A 302 1.40 -6.89 20.39
CA PRO A 302 -0.01 -7.20 20.62
C PRO A 302 -0.93 -6.33 19.77
N ILE A 303 -1.83 -6.99 19.03
CA ILE A 303 -2.84 -6.30 18.23
C ILE A 303 -4.20 -6.32 18.93
N HIS A 304 -5.04 -5.36 18.58
CA HIS A 304 -6.42 -5.24 19.04
C HIS A 304 -7.40 -5.51 17.89
N ALA A 305 -8.64 -5.87 18.20
CA ALA A 305 -9.67 -6.00 17.17
C ALA A 305 -9.87 -4.70 16.38
N SER A 306 -9.61 -3.54 17.01
CA SER A 306 -9.66 -2.23 16.38
C SER A 306 -8.55 -1.97 15.35
N ASN A 307 -7.47 -2.76 15.33
CA ASN A 307 -6.51 -2.76 14.23
C ASN A 307 -7.10 -3.42 12.97
N ILE A 308 -8.09 -4.29 13.13
CA ILE A 308 -8.71 -5.04 12.03
C ILE A 308 -10.04 -4.40 11.61
N PHE A 309 -10.83 -3.95 12.57
CA PHE A 309 -12.19 -3.43 12.38
C PHE A 309 -12.32 -1.99 12.86
N ASP A 310 -13.16 -1.20 12.20
CA ASP A 310 -13.59 0.10 12.72
C ASP A 310 -14.74 -0.06 13.74
N LYS A 311 -15.22 1.06 14.28
CA LYS A 311 -16.33 1.09 15.25
C LYS A 311 -17.66 0.56 14.70
N ASP A 312 -17.82 0.53 13.38
CA ASP A 312 -19.03 0.07 12.70
C ASP A 312 -18.87 -1.38 12.18
N GLY A 313 -17.76 -2.04 12.55
CA GLY A 313 -17.45 -3.41 12.14
C GLY A 313 -17.01 -3.55 10.69
N LYS A 314 -16.53 -2.48 10.05
CA LYS A 314 -15.93 -2.52 8.71
C LYS A 314 -14.45 -2.87 8.80
N ILE A 315 -13.92 -3.57 7.81
CA ILE A 315 -12.49 -3.91 7.77
C ILE A 315 -11.66 -2.65 7.52
N ARG A 316 -10.62 -2.43 8.31
CA ARG A 316 -9.59 -1.43 8.02
C ARG A 316 -8.69 -1.94 6.91
N VAL A 317 -8.60 -1.17 5.83
CA VAL A 317 -7.80 -1.50 4.65
C VAL A 317 -6.59 -0.59 4.64
N TYR A 318 -5.42 -1.11 4.98
CA TYR A 318 -4.20 -0.31 5.01
C TYR A 318 -3.63 -0.14 3.60
N GLN A 319 -3.51 1.11 3.16
CA GLN A 319 -3.13 1.53 1.83
C GLN A 319 -1.80 2.28 1.84
N LYS A 320 -0.98 2.05 0.83
CA LYS A 320 0.15 2.92 0.51
C LYS A 320 -0.38 4.21 -0.14
N THR A 321 0.42 5.26 -0.11
CA THR A 321 0.17 6.49 -0.89
C THR A 321 0.30 6.27 -2.40
N TRP A 322 0.95 5.18 -2.80
CA TRP A 322 1.09 4.75 -4.20
C TRP A 322 -0.24 4.30 -4.79
N VAL A 323 -0.41 4.48 -6.09
CA VAL A 323 -1.59 4.01 -6.83
C VAL A 323 -1.22 3.10 -7.98
N ALA A 324 -2.15 2.22 -8.35
CA ALA A 324 -2.01 1.26 -9.43
C ALA A 324 -1.39 1.90 -10.69
N PRO A 325 -0.36 1.28 -11.28
CA PRO A 325 0.36 1.86 -12.39
C PRO A 325 -0.44 1.68 -13.69
N PHE A 326 -0.04 2.42 -14.71
CA PHE A 326 -0.63 2.29 -16.04
C PHE A 326 -0.17 1.02 -16.74
N LEU A 327 -1.12 0.27 -17.31
CA LEU A 327 -0.86 -1.01 -17.98
C LEU A 327 0.16 -0.88 -19.12
N TYR A 328 0.10 0.21 -19.90
CA TYR A 328 0.99 0.44 -21.06
C TYR A 328 2.39 0.95 -20.70
N ARG A 329 2.61 1.51 -19.50
CA ARG A 329 3.92 2.03 -19.07
C ARG A 329 4.70 1.03 -18.22
N ASN A 330 4.05 0.11 -17.52
CA ASN A 330 4.73 -0.71 -16.53
C ASN A 330 5.32 -2.01 -17.08
N LYS A 331 6.25 -1.89 -18.03
CA LYS A 331 6.93 -3.04 -18.66
C LYS A 331 8.01 -3.68 -17.78
N ARG A 332 8.38 -3.10 -16.63
CA ARG A 332 9.61 -3.48 -15.91
C ARG A 332 9.40 -4.54 -14.83
N ASN A 333 8.32 -4.49 -14.04
CA ASN A 333 8.08 -5.44 -12.95
C ASN A 333 6.77 -6.24 -13.15
N GLN A 334 6.82 -7.57 -12.95
CA GLN A 334 5.65 -8.44 -13.08
C GLN A 334 4.58 -8.12 -12.03
N TRP A 335 4.96 -7.88 -10.77
CA TRP A 335 4.01 -7.59 -9.69
C TRP A 335 3.16 -6.36 -9.99
N ASP A 336 3.80 -5.28 -10.43
CA ASP A 336 3.10 -4.07 -10.84
C ASP A 336 2.11 -4.28 -11.99
N ARG A 337 2.42 -5.19 -12.92
CA ARG A 337 1.48 -5.53 -14.01
C ARG A 337 0.27 -6.29 -13.48
N THR A 338 0.45 -7.21 -12.53
CA THR A 338 -0.66 -7.86 -11.82
C THR A 338 -1.54 -6.83 -11.11
N ILE A 339 -0.96 -5.84 -10.43
CA ILE A 339 -1.71 -4.74 -9.79
C ILE A 339 -2.47 -3.90 -10.83
N SER A 340 -1.81 -3.55 -11.94
CA SER A 340 -2.43 -2.80 -13.03
C SER A 340 -3.62 -3.56 -13.65
N ASN A 341 -3.45 -4.85 -13.95
CA ASN A 341 -4.50 -5.71 -14.46
C ASN A 341 -5.66 -5.82 -13.46
N SER A 342 -5.37 -5.99 -12.17
CA SER A 342 -6.38 -6.01 -11.10
C SER A 342 -7.22 -4.73 -11.07
N ASN A 343 -6.57 -3.56 -11.16
CA ASN A 343 -7.25 -2.28 -11.22
C ASN A 343 -8.13 -2.13 -12.47
N GLU A 344 -7.65 -2.59 -13.63
CA GLU A 344 -8.41 -2.57 -14.89
C GLU A 344 -9.64 -3.47 -14.84
N GLN A 345 -9.56 -4.67 -14.24
CA GLN A 345 -10.74 -5.52 -14.06
C GLN A 345 -11.77 -4.88 -13.14
N MET A 346 -11.34 -4.25 -12.04
CA MET A 346 -12.24 -3.49 -11.16
C MET A 346 -12.86 -2.28 -11.88
N ASN A 347 -12.08 -1.53 -12.67
CA ASN A 347 -12.59 -0.40 -13.46
C ASN A 347 -13.69 -0.83 -14.43
N LYS A 348 -13.49 -1.96 -15.13
CA LYS A 348 -14.50 -2.54 -16.00
C LYS A 348 -15.76 -2.94 -15.24
N PHE A 349 -15.61 -3.61 -14.09
CA PHE A 349 -16.73 -4.06 -13.28
C PHE A 349 -17.57 -2.90 -12.72
N PHE A 350 -16.91 -1.89 -12.14
CA PHE A 350 -17.58 -0.72 -11.57
C PHE A 350 -17.96 0.34 -12.60
N ASN A 351 -17.57 0.17 -13.86
CA ASN A 351 -17.74 1.16 -14.94
C ASN A 351 -17.17 2.55 -14.56
N VAL A 352 -15.93 2.56 -14.05
CA VAL A 352 -15.20 3.77 -13.66
C VAL A 352 -13.81 3.78 -14.29
N ASP A 353 -13.17 4.95 -14.36
CA ASP A 353 -11.77 5.10 -14.74
C ASP A 353 -10.98 5.69 -13.56
N LYS A 354 -10.66 4.84 -12.57
CA LYS A 354 -9.97 5.22 -11.34
C LYS A 354 -8.63 4.50 -11.22
N ARG A 355 -7.66 5.16 -10.56
CA ARG A 355 -6.45 4.50 -10.06
C ARG A 355 -6.59 4.28 -8.56
N ARG A 356 -6.56 3.03 -8.13
CA ARG A 356 -6.69 2.68 -6.71
C ARG A 356 -5.35 2.57 -6.02
N HIS A 357 -5.33 2.81 -4.72
CA HIS A 357 -4.11 2.71 -3.93
C HIS A 357 -3.62 1.27 -3.80
N TYR A 358 -2.30 1.12 -3.77
CA TYR A 358 -1.69 -0.14 -3.37
C TYR A 358 -2.12 -0.48 -1.95
N ILE A 359 -2.35 -1.75 -1.68
CA ILE A 359 -2.52 -2.24 -0.32
C ILE A 359 -1.12 -2.41 0.27
N ALA A 360 -0.94 -1.97 1.51
CA ALA A 360 0.34 -2.12 2.19
C ALA A 360 0.65 -3.61 2.39
N HIS A 361 1.93 -3.98 2.31
CA HIS A 361 2.34 -5.38 2.41
C HIS A 361 2.41 -5.78 3.89
N HIS A 362 1.31 -6.34 4.41
CA HIS A 362 1.14 -6.78 5.79
C HIS A 362 0.20 -8.00 5.83
N CYS A 363 -0.03 -8.58 7.01
CA CYS A 363 -1.02 -9.65 7.15
C CYS A 363 -2.42 -9.16 6.76
N TYR A 364 -3.09 -9.87 5.85
CA TYR A 364 -4.35 -9.38 5.28
C TYR A 364 -5.56 -9.84 6.08
N PHE A 365 -6.55 -8.98 6.22
CA PHE A 365 -7.78 -9.27 6.95
C PHE A 365 -8.93 -9.58 6.00
N PHE A 366 -9.33 -10.85 5.97
CA PHE A 366 -10.31 -11.33 5.02
C PHE A 366 -11.61 -11.75 5.67
N ARG A 367 -12.67 -11.62 4.88
CA ARG A 367 -13.98 -12.18 5.16
C ARG A 367 -14.36 -13.17 4.09
N LYS A 368 -14.78 -14.37 4.48
CA LYS A 368 -15.16 -15.42 3.53
C LYS A 368 -16.29 -14.98 2.62
N SER A 369 -17.33 -14.35 3.17
CA SER A 369 -18.43 -13.80 2.36
C SER A 369 -17.96 -12.72 1.38
N ASN A 370 -16.97 -11.90 1.74
CA ASN A 370 -16.42 -10.87 0.86
C ASN A 370 -15.58 -11.47 -0.27
N LEU A 371 -14.75 -12.48 0.01
CA LEU A 371 -14.01 -13.19 -1.04
C LEU A 371 -14.96 -13.87 -2.02
N LYS A 372 -16.07 -14.44 -1.53
CA LYS A 372 -17.12 -15.03 -2.38
C LYS A 372 -17.83 -13.98 -3.25
N ARG A 373 -18.09 -12.78 -2.72
CA ARG A 373 -18.63 -11.66 -3.51
C ARG A 373 -17.68 -11.28 -4.65
N ILE A 374 -16.41 -11.05 -4.35
CA ILE A 374 -15.38 -10.71 -5.33
C ILE A 374 -15.26 -11.81 -6.39
N TYR A 375 -15.28 -13.08 -5.96
CA TYR A 375 -15.26 -14.21 -6.88
C TYR A 375 -16.47 -14.25 -7.81
N ASN A 376 -17.68 -13.98 -7.32
CA ASN A 376 -18.87 -13.97 -8.17
C ASN A 376 -18.82 -12.81 -9.19
N ASP A 377 -18.37 -11.64 -8.76
CA ASP A 377 -18.33 -10.42 -9.57
C ASP A 377 -17.21 -10.43 -10.61
N LEU A 378 -16.06 -11.01 -10.26
CA LEU A 378 -14.85 -11.10 -11.09
C LEU A 378 -14.51 -12.55 -11.45
N HIS A 379 -15.52 -13.41 -11.59
CA HIS A 379 -15.38 -14.86 -11.74
C HIS A 379 -14.41 -15.27 -12.85
N GLN A 380 -14.67 -14.80 -14.08
CA GLN A 380 -13.87 -15.18 -15.24
C GLN A 380 -12.39 -14.77 -15.11
N PRO A 381 -12.03 -13.50 -14.83
CA PRO A 381 -10.63 -13.12 -14.76
C PRO A 381 -9.89 -13.73 -13.54
N LEU A 382 -10.59 -14.03 -12.43
CA LEU A 382 -10.02 -14.83 -11.33
C LEU A 382 -9.77 -16.28 -11.75
N LEU A 383 -10.72 -16.91 -12.45
CA LEU A 383 -10.57 -18.27 -12.95
C LEU A 383 -9.40 -18.38 -13.95
N GLU A 384 -9.22 -17.40 -14.82
CA GLU A 384 -8.07 -17.33 -15.73
C GLU A 384 -6.74 -17.23 -14.97
N SER A 385 -6.70 -16.53 -13.83
CA SER A 385 -5.52 -16.52 -12.95
C SER A 385 -5.27 -17.91 -12.36
N MET A 386 -6.32 -18.59 -11.89
CA MET A 386 -6.24 -19.95 -11.34
C MET A 386 -5.83 -21.04 -12.34
N LYS A 387 -6.01 -20.80 -13.65
CA LYS A 387 -5.55 -21.71 -14.71
C LYS A 387 -4.05 -21.65 -14.97
N LYS A 388 -3.32 -20.70 -14.38
CA LYS A 388 -1.88 -20.53 -14.61
C LYS A 388 -1.07 -21.15 -13.48
N ARG A 389 -0.19 -22.08 -13.85
CA ARG A 389 0.68 -22.80 -12.90
C ARG A 389 1.81 -21.94 -12.35
N THR A 390 2.17 -20.87 -13.05
CA THR A 390 3.22 -19.91 -12.64
C THR A 390 2.68 -18.49 -12.74
N ARG A 391 3.28 -17.58 -11.96
CA ARG A 391 2.90 -16.17 -11.95
C ARG A 391 2.94 -15.58 -13.36
N SER A 392 1.89 -14.86 -13.72
CA SER A 392 1.75 -14.12 -14.96
C SER A 392 1.39 -12.66 -14.66
N ASP A 393 1.75 -11.78 -15.58
CA ASP A 393 1.37 -10.37 -15.49
C ASP A 393 -0.11 -10.10 -15.75
N THR A 394 -0.83 -11.10 -16.29
CA THR A 394 -2.29 -11.09 -16.46
C THR A 394 -3.02 -11.73 -15.29
N ASP A 395 -2.33 -12.04 -14.20
CA ASP A 395 -2.98 -12.49 -12.96
C ASP A 395 -3.71 -11.35 -12.27
N LEU A 396 -4.48 -11.69 -11.24
CA LEU A 396 -5.07 -10.75 -10.30
C LEU A 396 -4.46 -10.93 -8.91
N ALA A 397 -4.08 -9.84 -8.27
CA ALA A 397 -3.55 -9.83 -6.91
C ALA A 397 -4.71 -9.70 -5.92
N LEU A 398 -5.00 -10.77 -5.18
CA LEU A 398 -6.20 -10.81 -4.33
C LEU A 398 -6.19 -9.75 -3.21
N PRO A 399 -5.08 -9.50 -2.48
CA PRO A 399 -5.05 -8.44 -1.48
C PRO A 399 -5.44 -7.07 -2.05
N PHE A 400 -4.94 -6.74 -3.23
CA PHE A 400 -5.27 -5.49 -3.92
C PHE A 400 -6.75 -5.42 -4.30
N LEU A 401 -7.29 -6.50 -4.88
CA LEU A 401 -8.70 -6.59 -5.23
C LEU A 401 -9.60 -6.47 -4.00
N GLN A 402 -9.32 -7.26 -2.96
CA GLN A 402 -10.15 -7.30 -1.77
C GLN A 402 -10.19 -5.95 -1.07
N GLY A 403 -9.03 -5.38 -0.75
CA GLY A 403 -8.99 -4.13 0.01
C GLY A 403 -9.73 -3.01 -0.71
N ASN A 404 -9.46 -2.83 -2.01
CA ASN A 404 -10.09 -1.76 -2.74
C ASN A 404 -11.56 -2.05 -3.10
N TYR A 405 -11.95 -3.30 -3.35
CA TYR A 405 -13.36 -3.67 -3.58
C TYR A 405 -14.20 -3.35 -2.34
N LEU A 406 -13.69 -3.61 -1.14
CA LEU A 406 -14.39 -3.27 0.10
C LEU A 406 -14.59 -1.76 0.25
N ILE A 407 -13.58 -0.95 -0.09
CA ILE A 407 -13.71 0.52 -0.04
C ILE A 407 -14.78 0.99 -1.03
N GLU A 408 -14.74 0.51 -2.28
CA GLU A 408 -15.72 0.87 -3.32
C GLU A 408 -17.16 0.48 -2.95
N GLN A 409 -17.33 -0.61 -2.21
CA GLN A 409 -18.64 -1.08 -1.73
C GLN A 409 -19.05 -0.48 -0.38
N GLY A 410 -18.21 0.37 0.24
CA GLY A 410 -18.47 0.93 1.57
C GLY A 410 -18.39 -0.09 2.72
N LEU A 411 -17.80 -1.26 2.48
CA LEU A 411 -17.57 -2.37 3.42
C LEU A 411 -16.22 -2.30 4.13
N GLY A 412 -15.30 -1.46 3.65
CA GLY A 412 -13.98 -1.23 4.22
C GLY A 412 -13.71 0.25 4.46
N VAL A 413 -12.84 0.55 5.41
CA VAL A 413 -12.38 1.90 5.71
C VAL A 413 -10.91 2.02 5.31
N PRO A 414 -10.56 2.95 4.40
CA PRO A 414 -9.17 3.16 4.04
C PRO A 414 -8.40 3.71 5.25
N MET A 415 -7.27 3.07 5.53
CA MET A 415 -6.25 3.56 6.46
C MET A 415 -5.01 3.79 5.63
N PHE A 416 -4.40 4.97 5.66
CA PHE A 416 -3.09 5.08 5.03
C PHE A 416 -2.05 4.47 5.96
N GLU A 417 -1.05 3.82 5.37
CA GLU A 417 0.06 3.30 6.15
C GLU A 417 0.72 4.45 6.91
N THR A 418 0.80 4.27 8.22
CA THR A 418 1.47 5.19 9.12
C THR A 418 2.53 4.43 9.87
N THR A 419 3.76 4.92 9.86
CA THR A 419 4.69 4.58 10.94
C THR A 419 4.03 5.01 12.25
N PRO A 420 3.88 4.14 13.28
CA PRO A 420 4.56 2.85 13.47
C PRO A 420 3.67 1.59 13.35
N ILE A 421 2.60 1.57 12.56
CA ILE A 421 1.69 0.41 12.45
C ILE A 421 2.26 -0.71 11.59
N LEU A 422 2.91 -0.35 10.46
CA LEU A 422 3.43 -1.30 9.46
C LEU A 422 4.91 -1.04 9.20
N ALA A 423 5.70 -2.10 9.01
CA ALA A 423 7.08 -1.99 8.55
C ALA A 423 7.44 -3.12 7.58
N TYR A 424 8.14 -2.75 6.50
CA TYR A 424 8.69 -3.69 5.54
C TYR A 424 10.20 -3.72 5.66
N TYR A 425 10.73 -4.90 5.97
CA TYR A 425 12.15 -5.16 6.10
C TYR A 425 12.62 -6.09 4.99
N SER A 426 13.89 -5.94 4.62
CA SER A 426 14.56 -6.82 3.66
C SER A 426 15.80 -7.42 4.32
N ILE A 427 15.94 -8.75 4.24
CA ILE A 427 17.18 -9.44 4.63
C ILE A 427 18.15 -9.42 3.45
N GLU A 428 19.44 -9.17 3.74
CA GLU A 428 20.51 -9.05 2.73
C GLU A 428 21.76 -9.78 3.23
N GLU A 429 22.75 -10.05 2.37
CA GLU A 429 24.02 -10.69 2.74
C GLU A 429 24.96 -9.77 3.55
N SER A 430 24.48 -9.23 4.66
CA SER A 430 25.25 -8.34 5.54
C SER A 430 24.81 -8.46 6.98
N ILE A 431 25.66 -9.06 7.82
CA ILE A 431 25.42 -9.22 9.25
C ILE A 431 25.09 -7.90 9.94
N LEU A 432 25.79 -6.80 9.60
CA LEU A 432 25.50 -5.48 10.16
C LEU A 432 24.09 -4.97 9.79
N LYS A 433 23.64 -5.18 8.55
CA LYS A 433 22.28 -4.79 8.13
C LYS A 433 21.23 -5.64 8.85
N ILE A 434 21.48 -6.94 9.00
CA ILE A 434 20.60 -7.86 9.71
C ILE A 434 20.51 -7.49 11.20
N GLN A 435 21.64 -7.20 11.85
CA GLN A 435 21.70 -6.70 13.23
C GLN A 435 20.84 -5.45 13.40
N ASN A 436 20.99 -4.45 12.52
CA ASN A 436 20.20 -3.22 12.59
C ASN A 436 18.69 -3.50 12.42
N LEU A 437 18.33 -4.34 11.44
CA LEU A 437 16.95 -4.77 11.21
C LEU A 437 16.36 -5.43 12.45
N LEU A 438 17.07 -6.37 13.07
CA LEU A 438 16.59 -7.11 14.25
C LEU A 438 16.49 -6.22 15.49
N LEU A 439 17.43 -5.28 15.66
CA LEU A 439 17.35 -4.24 16.68
C LEU A 439 16.10 -3.38 16.49
N GLU A 440 15.78 -2.97 15.26
CA GLU A 440 14.55 -2.23 14.99
C GLU A 440 13.29 -3.03 15.31
N ILE A 441 13.24 -4.32 14.92
CA ILE A 441 12.12 -5.22 15.22
C ILE A 441 11.90 -5.28 16.74
N ARG A 442 12.97 -5.49 17.53
CA ARG A 442 12.92 -5.53 19.00
C ARG A 442 12.48 -4.20 19.63
N MET A 443 13.03 -3.10 19.14
CA MET A 443 12.86 -1.78 19.78
C MET A 443 11.56 -1.08 19.39
N LYS A 444 11.20 -1.09 18.10
CA LYS A 444 10.04 -0.36 17.60
C LYS A 444 8.74 -1.07 17.92
N LYS A 445 8.75 -2.41 18.00
CA LYS A 445 7.55 -3.23 18.23
C LYS A 445 6.38 -2.83 17.32
N THR A 446 6.70 -2.50 16.07
CA THR A 446 5.71 -2.24 15.01
C THR A 446 4.77 -3.45 14.91
N PRO A 447 3.44 -3.28 15.01
CA PRO A 447 2.49 -4.41 15.06
C PRO A 447 2.59 -5.37 13.89
N PHE A 448 2.57 -4.89 12.65
CA PHE A 448 2.64 -5.76 11.48
C PHE A 448 3.93 -5.52 10.73
N ILE A 449 4.70 -6.59 10.55
CA ILE A 449 5.98 -6.52 9.84
C ILE A 449 6.08 -7.58 8.75
N CYS A 450 6.90 -7.31 7.76
CA CYS A 450 7.31 -8.26 6.73
C CYS A 450 8.84 -8.32 6.69
N VAL A 451 9.43 -9.51 6.60
CA VAL A 451 10.88 -9.69 6.47
C VAL A 451 11.17 -10.47 5.19
N ASN A 452 11.31 -9.74 4.08
CA ASN A 452 11.40 -10.31 2.74
C ASN A 452 12.84 -10.65 2.33
N ASP A 453 13.03 -11.71 1.55
CA ASP A 453 14.31 -12.09 0.94
C ASP A 453 14.78 -11.04 -0.09
N ASN A 454 15.96 -10.47 0.13
CA ASN A 454 16.63 -9.59 -0.84
C ASN A 454 18.10 -10.02 -1.08
N PHE A 455 18.40 -11.31 -0.94
CA PHE A 455 19.70 -11.88 -1.26
C PHE A 455 19.97 -11.79 -2.78
N ASN A 456 21.15 -11.27 -3.13
CA ASN A 456 21.68 -11.23 -4.48
C ASN A 456 22.32 -12.56 -4.94
N ASN A 457 22.60 -13.49 -4.03
CA ASN A 457 23.09 -14.85 -4.28
C ASN A 457 24.46 -14.94 -4.98
N LYS A 458 25.29 -13.90 -4.89
CA LYS A 458 26.67 -13.91 -5.47
C LYS A 458 27.64 -14.74 -4.66
N ASP A 459 27.45 -14.80 -3.35
CA ASP A 459 28.28 -15.58 -2.42
C ASP A 459 27.36 -16.35 -1.47
N MET A 460 27.25 -17.66 -1.69
CA MET A 460 26.35 -18.51 -0.90
C MET A 460 26.82 -18.66 0.55
N TYR A 461 28.13 -18.52 0.82
CA TYR A 461 28.63 -18.56 2.19
C TYR A 461 28.09 -17.38 3.00
N LEU A 462 28.07 -16.17 2.42
CA LEU A 462 27.49 -15.00 3.09
C LEU A 462 25.97 -15.09 3.25
N VAL A 463 25.28 -15.74 2.31
CA VAL A 463 23.85 -16.03 2.44
C VAL A 463 23.60 -16.98 3.61
N ASP A 464 24.36 -18.07 3.70
CA ASP A 464 24.22 -19.07 4.75
C ASP A 464 24.57 -18.50 6.14
N GLU A 465 25.61 -17.66 6.22
CA GLU A 465 25.98 -16.93 7.45
C GLU A 465 24.88 -15.95 7.87
N ALA A 466 24.34 -15.18 6.93
CA ALA A 466 23.22 -14.26 7.15
C ALA A 466 21.96 -14.97 7.65
N ILE A 467 21.58 -16.08 7.02
CA ILE A 467 20.43 -16.91 7.43
C ILE A 467 20.65 -17.50 8.82
N SER A 468 21.85 -18.03 9.09
CA SER A 468 22.18 -18.62 10.39
C SER A 468 22.09 -17.60 11.51
N PHE A 469 22.68 -16.41 11.31
CA PHE A 469 22.62 -15.30 12.25
C PHE A 469 21.18 -14.80 12.46
N PHE A 470 20.43 -14.64 11.38
CA PHE A 470 19.01 -14.24 11.46
C PHE A 470 18.20 -15.23 12.29
N LYS A 471 18.37 -16.54 12.07
CA LYS A 471 17.65 -17.58 12.81
C LYS A 471 17.98 -17.58 14.30
N GLU A 472 19.27 -17.51 14.65
CA GLU A 472 19.70 -17.45 16.05
C GLU A 472 19.05 -16.27 16.78
N GLU A 473 19.08 -15.08 16.19
CA GLU A 473 18.47 -13.90 16.80
C GLU A 473 16.94 -13.98 16.83
N MET A 474 16.29 -14.52 15.80
CA MET A 474 14.84 -14.66 15.77
C MET A 474 14.32 -15.67 16.81
N ASP A 475 15.09 -16.72 17.14
CA ASP A 475 14.76 -17.63 18.25
C ASP A 475 14.79 -16.92 19.62
N THR A 476 15.54 -15.81 19.76
CA THR A 476 15.48 -14.97 20.97
C THR A 476 14.37 -13.91 20.94
N ILE A 477 13.96 -13.46 19.74
CA ILE A 477 12.84 -12.51 19.59
C ILE A 477 11.50 -13.22 19.81
N TYR A 478 11.35 -14.42 19.27
CA TYR A 478 10.14 -15.25 19.37
C TYR A 478 10.48 -16.62 19.98
N PRO A 479 10.78 -16.68 21.29
CA PRO A 479 11.23 -17.91 21.95
C PRO A 479 10.09 -18.89 22.23
N ASN A 480 8.83 -18.43 22.27
CA ASN A 480 7.72 -19.27 22.70
C ASN A 480 7.20 -20.13 21.54
N LYS A 481 7.39 -21.45 21.67
CA LYS A 481 6.84 -22.43 20.74
C LYS A 481 5.31 -22.40 20.74
N THR A 482 4.73 -22.55 19.57
CA THR A 482 3.30 -22.80 19.39
C THR A 482 2.89 -24.18 19.90
N PRO A 483 1.59 -24.44 20.18
CA PRO A 483 1.11 -25.74 20.68
C PRO A 483 1.32 -26.94 19.74
N PHE A 484 1.69 -26.69 18.48
CA PHE A 484 1.88 -27.68 17.43
C PHE A 484 3.34 -27.79 16.96
N GLU A 485 4.28 -27.15 17.66
CA GLU A 485 5.72 -27.37 17.50
C GLU A 485 6.21 -28.58 18.32
N ILE A 486 7.32 -29.20 17.88
CA ILE A 486 8.01 -30.30 18.58
C ILE A 486 8.71 -29.80 19.84
#